data_AF-A0A520NHK4-F1
#
_entry.id   AF-A0A520NHK4-F1
#
_cell.length_a   1.000
_cell.length_b   1.000
_cell.length_c   1.000
_cell.angle_alpha   90.00
_cell.angle_beta   90.00
_cell.angle_gamma   90.00
#
_symmetry.space_group_name_H-M   'P 1'
#
loop_
_entity.id
_entity.type
_entity.pdbx_description
1 polymer ?
#
loop_
_entity_poly.entity_id
_entity_poly.type
_entity_poly.pdbx_seq_one_letter_code
_entity_poly.pdbx_strand_id
1 'polypeptide(L)'
;MSFIAPAVARRGVVDWAELIFKDHGFLRLYWHNEHEIAPGMWRCNQPSPGRIRIAADRGIKTIINLRGPRADGGWRLEAEACATYGLTLMDFTARSRAAPDKQMLHAAEALFTEMKLPAMMHCKSGADRAGLMAALYLLIVEKRPAREAAKQLAWKYGHVKQAKTGLLDAFFAAYFPYEDRGMAFFDWVDEIYDPDAITRDFKAKGWAVRLTDSILHRE
;
A
#
# COMPACT_ATOMS: atom_id res chain seq x y z
N MET A 1 14.54 -3.66 -12.77
CA MET A 1 13.18 -3.33 -13.24
C MET A 1 13.05 -1.82 -13.17
N SER A 2 12.41 -1.15 -14.13
CA SER A 2 12.16 0.30 -14.01
C SER A 2 10.85 0.50 -13.27
N PHE A 3 10.86 1.22 -12.14
CA PHE A 3 9.63 1.63 -11.45
C PHE A 3 9.03 2.88 -12.05
N ILE A 4 9.82 3.68 -12.78
CA ILE A 4 9.37 4.95 -13.36
C ILE A 4 8.22 4.69 -14.34
N ALA A 5 7.08 5.33 -14.07
CA ALA A 5 5.91 5.29 -14.94
C ALA A 5 6.17 6.14 -16.19
N PRO A 6 5.67 5.73 -17.37
CA PRO A 6 5.79 6.52 -18.57
C PRO A 6 4.99 7.82 -18.46
N ALA A 7 5.52 8.90 -19.04
CA ALA A 7 4.76 10.13 -19.20
C ALA A 7 3.62 9.91 -20.21
N VAL A 8 2.38 10.13 -19.78
CA VAL A 8 1.19 9.92 -20.60
C VAL A 8 0.23 11.09 -20.44
N ALA A 9 -0.31 11.58 -21.54
CA ALA A 9 -1.33 12.63 -21.54
C ALA A 9 -2.74 12.08 -21.24
N ARG A 10 -3.57 12.89 -20.58
CA ARG A 10 -5.01 12.61 -20.44
C ARG A 10 -5.73 12.64 -21.79
N ARG A 11 -6.85 11.92 -21.86
CA ARG A 11 -7.78 11.84 -22.99
C ARG A 11 -8.96 12.83 -22.88
N GLY A 12 -8.83 13.83 -21.99
CA GLY A 12 -9.87 14.83 -21.74
C GLY A 12 -10.90 14.40 -20.68
N VAL A 13 -12.17 14.74 -20.90
CA VAL A 13 -13.27 14.56 -19.92
C VAL A 13 -13.50 13.09 -19.55
N VAL A 14 -13.22 12.16 -20.46
CA VAL A 14 -13.37 10.72 -20.20
C VAL A 14 -12.55 10.29 -18.98
N ASP A 15 -11.32 10.78 -18.85
CA ASP A 15 -10.46 10.37 -17.74
C ASP A 15 -10.98 10.87 -16.38
N TRP A 16 -11.57 12.07 -16.37
CA TRP A 16 -12.26 12.61 -15.20
C TRP A 16 -13.51 11.82 -14.86
N ALA A 17 -14.31 11.43 -15.86
CA ALA A 17 -15.49 10.60 -15.64
C ALA A 17 -15.11 9.22 -15.07
N GLU A 18 -14.01 8.61 -15.54
CA GLU A 18 -13.50 7.36 -14.98
C GLU A 18 -13.02 7.53 -13.54
N LEU A 19 -12.28 8.60 -13.24
CA LEU A 19 -11.82 8.88 -11.87
C LEU A 19 -13.00 9.11 -10.91
N ILE A 20 -13.94 9.98 -11.29
CA ILE A 20 -15.05 10.39 -10.43
C ILE A 20 -16.08 9.28 -10.29
N PHE A 21 -16.57 8.71 -11.39
CA PHE A 21 -17.69 7.77 -11.35
C PHE A 21 -17.24 6.32 -11.25
N LYS A 22 -16.34 5.84 -12.12
CA LYS A 22 -15.92 4.42 -12.08
C LYS A 22 -15.07 4.15 -10.83
N ASP A 23 -14.15 5.03 -10.51
CA ASP A 23 -13.24 4.84 -9.37
C ASP A 23 -13.74 5.49 -8.08
N HIS A 24 -14.94 6.07 -8.07
CA HIS A 24 -15.57 6.71 -6.91
C HIS A 24 -14.73 7.88 -6.35
N GLY A 25 -14.14 8.66 -7.25
CA GLY A 25 -13.34 9.85 -6.97
C GLY A 25 -14.05 10.88 -6.08
N PHE A 26 -15.37 10.96 -6.16
CA PHE A 26 -16.16 11.88 -5.34
C PHE A 26 -15.97 11.67 -3.82
N LEU A 27 -15.78 10.43 -3.36
CA LEU A 27 -15.50 10.12 -1.94
C LEU A 27 -14.18 10.73 -1.47
N ARG A 28 -13.25 10.97 -2.40
CA ARG A 28 -11.89 11.46 -2.13
C ARG A 28 -11.77 12.98 -2.24
N LEU A 29 -12.87 13.69 -2.50
CA LEU A 29 -12.90 15.16 -2.42
C LEU A 29 -12.75 15.62 -0.97
N TYR A 30 -13.38 14.91 -0.02
CA TYR A 30 -13.45 15.29 1.39
C TYR A 30 -12.56 14.45 2.31
N TRP A 31 -12.28 13.20 1.95
CA TRP A 31 -11.41 12.30 2.72
C TRP A 31 -10.16 11.99 1.92
N HIS A 32 -8.97 12.33 2.44
CA HIS A 32 -7.69 12.17 1.73
C HIS A 32 -6.81 11.03 2.27
N ASN A 33 -7.14 10.54 3.47
CA ASN A 33 -6.37 9.51 4.20
C ASN A 33 -4.86 9.81 4.23
N GLU A 34 -4.51 11.09 4.32
CA GLU A 34 -3.16 11.60 4.13
C GLU A 34 -2.43 11.74 5.47
N HIS A 35 -1.31 11.06 5.61
CA HIS A 35 -0.54 11.00 6.86
C HIS A 35 0.95 10.89 6.56
N GLU A 36 1.78 11.63 7.29
CA GLU A 36 3.22 11.38 7.35
C GLU A 36 3.47 10.16 8.22
N ILE A 37 4.22 9.18 7.70
CA ILE A 37 4.53 7.93 8.41
C ILE A 37 5.95 7.95 9.00
N ALA A 38 6.85 8.70 8.38
CA ALA A 38 8.23 8.93 8.77
C ALA A 38 8.69 10.26 8.12
N PRO A 39 9.78 10.89 8.58
CA PRO A 39 10.22 12.18 8.05
C PRO A 39 10.32 12.20 6.52
N GLY A 40 9.44 12.97 5.87
CA GLY A 40 9.40 13.10 4.42
C GLY A 40 8.73 11.95 3.68
N MET A 41 8.20 10.92 4.35
CA MET A 41 7.44 9.83 3.73
C MET A 41 5.96 9.92 4.11
N TRP A 42 5.10 10.05 3.10
CA TRP A 42 3.67 10.23 3.25
C TRP A 42 2.91 9.05 2.66
N ARG A 43 1.75 8.74 3.22
CA ARG A 43 0.75 7.84 2.63
C ARG A 43 -0.54 8.61 2.38
N CYS A 44 -1.28 8.26 1.33
CA CYS A 44 -2.60 8.83 1.06
C CYS A 44 -3.51 7.90 0.23
N ASN A 45 -4.75 8.33 0.01
CA ASN A 45 -5.57 7.78 -1.07
C ASN A 45 -5.23 8.44 -2.41
N GLN A 46 -5.74 7.90 -3.53
CA GLN A 46 -5.35 8.39 -4.86
C GLN A 46 -5.55 9.90 -4.98
N PRO A 47 -4.49 10.67 -5.24
CA PRO A 47 -4.58 12.11 -5.35
C PRO A 47 -5.23 12.52 -6.67
N SER A 48 -5.92 13.66 -6.66
CA SER A 48 -6.34 14.33 -7.89
C SER A 48 -5.17 15.14 -8.47
N PRO A 49 -5.22 15.58 -9.73
CA PRO A 49 -4.20 16.48 -10.30
C PRO A 49 -3.93 17.73 -9.46
N GLY A 50 -4.96 18.30 -8.82
CA GLY A 50 -4.80 19.43 -7.92
C GLY A 50 -4.05 19.08 -6.63
N ARG A 51 -4.27 17.88 -6.08
CA ARG A 51 -3.51 17.41 -4.91
C ARG A 51 -2.06 17.08 -5.27
N ILE A 52 -1.80 16.60 -6.48
CA ILE A 52 -0.43 16.39 -6.98
C ILE A 52 0.31 17.73 -7.08
N ARG A 53 -0.36 18.77 -7.60
CA ARG A 53 0.20 20.14 -7.57
C ARG A 53 0.56 20.59 -6.16
N ILE A 54 -0.37 20.46 -5.21
CA ILE A 54 -0.13 20.85 -3.81
C ILE A 54 1.03 20.05 -3.21
N ALA A 55 1.14 18.76 -3.53
CA ALA A 55 2.28 17.93 -3.12
C ALA A 55 3.61 18.44 -3.69
N ALA A 56 3.62 18.84 -4.97
CA ALA A 56 4.77 19.49 -5.61
C ALA A 56 5.17 20.79 -4.89
N ASP A 57 4.18 21.65 -4.62
CA ASP A 57 4.36 22.94 -3.93
C ASP A 57 4.91 22.73 -2.50
N ARG A 58 4.62 21.58 -1.87
CA ARG A 58 5.17 21.14 -0.58
C ARG A 58 6.55 20.48 -0.67
N GLY A 59 7.11 20.32 -1.87
CA GLY A 59 8.43 19.73 -2.09
C GLY A 59 8.46 18.21 -2.23
N ILE A 60 7.30 17.53 -2.42
CA ILE A 60 7.28 16.10 -2.74
C ILE A 60 7.95 15.88 -4.10
N LYS A 61 8.93 14.97 -4.15
CA LYS A 61 9.72 14.62 -5.33
C LYS A 61 9.23 13.36 -6.03
N THR A 62 8.69 12.40 -5.26
CA THR A 62 8.25 11.11 -5.79
C THR A 62 6.82 10.79 -5.34
N ILE A 63 5.99 10.34 -6.29
CA ILE A 63 4.70 9.70 -6.01
C ILE A 63 4.80 8.22 -6.36
N ILE A 64 4.33 7.35 -5.47
CA ILE A 64 4.34 5.90 -5.65
C ILE A 64 2.89 5.40 -5.79
N ASN A 65 2.55 4.94 -6.99
CA ASN A 65 1.28 4.31 -7.29
C ASN A 65 1.33 2.81 -6.98
N LEU A 66 0.73 2.42 -5.85
CA LEU A 66 0.70 1.03 -5.39
C LEU A 66 -0.37 0.17 -6.09
N ARG A 67 -1.10 0.75 -7.06
CA ARG A 67 -2.06 0.00 -7.90
C ARG A 67 -1.38 -0.65 -9.10
N GLY A 68 -0.07 -0.43 -9.29
CA GLY A 68 0.69 -0.85 -10.46
C GLY A 68 0.39 -0.02 -11.71
N PRO A 69 1.07 -0.33 -12.83
CA PRO A 69 0.81 0.31 -14.13
C PRO A 69 -0.64 0.12 -14.56
N ARG A 70 -1.28 1.20 -15.03
CA ARG A 70 -2.68 1.19 -15.47
C ARG A 70 -2.85 2.04 -16.72
N ALA A 71 -4.00 1.94 -17.35
CA ALA A 71 -4.38 2.76 -18.51
C ALA A 71 -5.75 3.44 -18.32
N ASP A 72 -6.23 3.50 -17.06
CA ASP A 72 -7.49 4.17 -16.71
C ASP A 72 -7.30 5.68 -16.50
N GLY A 73 -8.41 6.41 -16.47
CA GLY A 73 -8.39 7.86 -16.34
C GLY A 73 -7.72 8.38 -15.08
N GLY A 74 -7.87 7.66 -13.95
CA GLY A 74 -7.23 8.06 -12.70
C GLY A 74 -5.70 8.03 -12.80
N TRP A 75 -5.15 6.99 -13.41
CA TRP A 75 -3.70 6.87 -13.63
C TRP A 75 -3.20 7.88 -14.69
N ARG A 76 -3.93 8.09 -15.78
CA ARG A 76 -3.54 9.08 -16.82
C ARG A 76 -3.48 10.50 -16.28
N LEU A 77 -4.47 10.88 -15.48
CA LEU A 77 -4.52 12.18 -14.81
C LEU A 77 -3.35 12.36 -13.84
N GLU A 78 -2.96 11.30 -13.13
CA GLU A 78 -1.83 11.29 -12.22
C GLU A 78 -0.49 11.39 -12.94
N ALA A 79 -0.28 10.56 -13.98
CA ALA A 79 0.94 10.57 -14.78
C ALA A 79 1.19 11.94 -15.43
N GLU A 80 0.15 12.53 -16.03
CA GLU A 80 0.26 13.86 -16.62
C GLU A 80 0.52 14.94 -15.57
N ALA A 81 -0.17 14.90 -14.42
CA ALA A 81 0.05 15.88 -13.36
C ALA A 81 1.46 15.79 -12.79
N CYS A 82 1.99 14.58 -12.58
CA CYS A 82 3.38 14.39 -12.15
C CYS A 82 4.36 14.98 -13.15
N ALA A 83 4.18 14.69 -14.44
CA ALA A 83 5.01 15.27 -15.51
C ALA A 83 4.91 16.80 -15.57
N THR A 84 3.71 17.35 -15.40
CA THR A 84 3.45 18.80 -15.43
C THR A 84 4.12 19.54 -14.28
N TYR A 85 4.12 18.95 -13.08
CA TYR A 85 4.62 19.59 -11.87
C TYR A 85 6.02 19.10 -11.45
N GLY A 86 6.70 18.32 -12.30
CA GLY A 86 8.07 17.86 -12.08
C GLY A 86 8.24 16.80 -10.98
N LEU A 87 7.19 16.03 -10.66
CA LEU A 87 7.29 14.88 -9.76
C LEU A 87 7.63 13.61 -10.55
N THR A 88 8.40 12.71 -9.94
CA THR A 88 8.61 11.35 -10.47
C THR A 88 7.45 10.46 -10.04
N LEU A 89 6.73 9.88 -11.00
CA LEU A 89 5.75 8.83 -10.73
C LEU A 89 6.42 7.46 -10.81
N MET A 90 6.28 6.65 -9.77
CA MET A 90 6.75 5.26 -9.73
C MET A 90 5.56 4.31 -9.59
N ASP A 91 5.42 3.40 -10.55
CA ASP A 91 4.39 2.36 -10.54
C ASP A 91 4.91 1.10 -9.83
N PHE A 92 4.15 0.64 -8.84
CA PHE A 92 4.48 -0.57 -8.10
C PHE A 92 3.22 -1.38 -7.77
N THR A 93 3.22 -2.69 -8.02
CA THR A 93 2.02 -3.51 -7.81
C THR A 93 2.04 -4.15 -6.42
N ALA A 94 1.33 -3.54 -5.47
CA ALA A 94 1.06 -4.17 -4.17
C ALA A 94 -0.30 -4.90 -4.19
N ARG A 95 -0.41 -6.01 -3.44
CA ARG A 95 -1.65 -6.78 -3.28
C ARG A 95 -2.18 -6.60 -1.86
N SER A 96 -3.48 -6.35 -1.70
CA SER A 96 -4.12 -6.20 -0.38
C SER A 96 -4.92 -7.41 0.09
N ARG A 97 -5.09 -8.43 -0.76
CA ARG A 97 -5.94 -9.61 -0.48
C ARG A 97 -5.20 -10.93 -0.70
N ALA A 98 -3.87 -10.85 -0.71
CA ALA A 98 -2.94 -11.95 -0.85
C ALA A 98 -1.75 -11.66 0.06
N ALA A 99 -1.10 -12.71 0.57
CA ALA A 99 0.15 -12.56 1.28
C ALA A 99 1.21 -12.01 0.30
N PRO A 100 2.09 -11.08 0.72
CA PRO A 100 3.16 -10.59 -0.14
C PRO A 100 4.03 -11.74 -0.64
N ASP A 101 4.37 -11.80 -1.91
CA ASP A 101 5.36 -12.78 -2.37
C ASP A 101 6.79 -12.28 -2.10
N LYS A 102 7.76 -13.20 -2.02
CA LYS A 102 9.17 -12.84 -1.75
C LYS A 102 9.72 -11.85 -2.77
N GLN A 103 9.38 -12.03 -4.06
CA GLN A 103 9.85 -11.17 -5.13
C GLN A 103 9.33 -9.72 -4.97
N MET A 104 8.09 -9.55 -4.55
CA MET A 104 7.47 -8.25 -4.26
C MET A 104 8.10 -7.58 -3.03
N LEU A 105 8.50 -8.35 -2.01
CA LEU A 105 9.20 -7.82 -0.83
C LEU A 105 10.59 -7.28 -1.20
N HIS A 106 11.37 -8.04 -1.97
CA HIS A 106 12.65 -7.58 -2.51
C HIS A 106 12.49 -6.39 -3.47
N ALA A 107 11.46 -6.42 -4.32
CA ALA A 107 11.14 -5.29 -5.19
C ALA A 107 10.73 -4.02 -4.41
N ALA A 108 10.11 -4.17 -3.24
CA ALA A 108 9.78 -3.03 -2.37
C ALA A 108 11.04 -2.41 -1.77
N GLU A 109 12.03 -3.20 -1.34
CA GLU A 109 13.33 -2.68 -0.91
C GLU A 109 14.05 -1.92 -2.03
N ALA A 110 14.07 -2.50 -3.24
CA ALA A 110 14.66 -1.84 -4.40
C ALA A 110 13.94 -0.51 -4.73
N LEU A 111 12.59 -0.51 -4.70
CA LEU A 111 11.78 0.69 -4.90
C LEU A 111 12.13 1.78 -3.87
N PHE A 112 12.22 1.43 -2.59
CA PHE A 112 12.52 2.38 -1.53
C PHE A 112 13.95 2.92 -1.62
N THR A 113 14.87 2.16 -2.20
CA THR A 113 16.24 2.60 -2.46
C THR A 113 16.31 3.58 -3.64
N GLU A 114 15.47 3.41 -4.66
CA GLU A 114 15.47 4.23 -5.88
C GLU A 114 14.71 5.56 -5.73
N MET A 115 13.66 5.60 -4.90
CA MET A 115 12.82 6.80 -4.73
C MET A 115 13.54 7.98 -4.08
N LYS A 116 13.02 9.19 -4.26
CA LYS A 116 13.56 10.42 -3.66
C LYS A 116 12.59 11.00 -2.63
N LEU A 117 13.09 11.25 -1.42
CA LEU A 117 12.34 11.98 -0.39
C LEU A 117 12.41 13.51 -0.60
N PRO A 118 11.36 14.27 -0.21
CA PRO A 118 10.08 13.79 0.31
C PRO A 118 9.24 13.02 -0.73
N ALA A 119 8.54 11.97 -0.31
CA ALA A 119 7.77 11.08 -1.18
C ALA A 119 6.36 10.80 -0.63
N MET A 120 5.45 10.42 -1.51
CA MET A 120 4.06 10.09 -1.17
C MET A 120 3.63 8.79 -1.86
N MET A 121 3.18 7.79 -1.10
CA MET A 121 2.62 6.55 -1.64
C MET A 121 1.09 6.53 -1.54
N HIS A 122 0.42 5.96 -2.54
CA HIS A 122 -1.03 5.85 -2.52
C HIS A 122 -1.54 4.53 -3.10
N CYS A 123 -2.79 4.23 -2.81
CA CYS A 123 -3.55 3.24 -3.55
C CYS A 123 -4.92 3.82 -3.94
N LYS A 124 -6.01 3.05 -3.89
CA LYS A 124 -7.36 3.59 -4.14
C LYS A 124 -7.85 4.44 -2.97
N SER A 125 -7.99 3.82 -1.79
CA SER A 125 -8.49 4.43 -0.55
C SER A 125 -7.40 4.80 0.44
N GLY A 126 -6.13 4.47 0.16
CA GLY A 126 -5.03 4.68 1.11
C GLY A 126 -5.04 3.73 2.31
N ALA A 127 -5.90 2.71 2.33
CA ALA A 127 -6.05 1.78 3.44
C ALA A 127 -5.05 0.62 3.36
N ASP A 128 -5.35 -0.42 2.57
CA ASP A 128 -4.64 -1.71 2.68
C ASP A 128 -3.29 -1.74 1.97
N ARG A 129 -3.23 -1.44 0.66
CA ARG A 129 -1.95 -1.48 -0.10
C ARG A 129 -0.99 -0.42 0.40
N ALA A 130 -1.50 0.78 0.66
CA ALA A 130 -0.71 1.85 1.27
C ALA A 130 -0.33 1.51 2.71
N GLY A 131 -1.18 0.81 3.48
CA GLY A 131 -0.85 0.34 4.81
C GLY A 131 0.26 -0.71 4.82
N LEU A 132 0.19 -1.69 3.91
CA LEU A 132 1.25 -2.68 3.71
C LEU A 132 2.58 -2.01 3.40
N MET A 133 2.61 -1.13 2.39
CA MET A 133 3.86 -0.50 1.96
C MET A 133 4.37 0.53 2.97
N ALA A 134 3.49 1.21 3.71
CA ALA A 134 3.88 2.06 4.82
C ALA A 134 4.52 1.25 5.96
N ALA A 135 3.94 0.10 6.31
CA ALA A 135 4.53 -0.82 7.28
C ALA A 135 5.89 -1.35 6.80
N LEU A 136 5.99 -1.78 5.54
CA LEU A 136 7.25 -2.24 4.96
C LEU A 136 8.30 -1.12 4.93
N TYR A 137 7.94 0.13 4.61
CA TYR A 137 8.86 1.25 4.66
C TYR A 137 9.42 1.46 6.07
N LEU A 138 8.56 1.45 7.10
CA LEU A 138 8.99 1.58 8.49
C LEU A 138 9.90 0.44 8.93
N LEU A 139 9.60 -0.79 8.51
CA LEU A 139 10.39 -1.97 8.87
C LEU A 139 11.74 -2.01 8.13
N ILE A 140 11.73 -1.77 6.82
CA ILE A 140 12.88 -1.98 5.93
C ILE A 140 13.82 -0.77 5.94
N VAL A 141 13.28 0.45 5.86
CA VAL A 141 14.08 1.69 5.72
C VAL A 141 14.35 2.29 7.09
N GLU A 142 13.29 2.53 7.87
CA GLU A 142 13.40 3.17 9.19
C GLU A 142 13.82 2.19 10.31
N LYS A 143 13.96 0.89 9.98
CA LYS A 143 14.36 -0.19 10.91
C LYS A 143 13.53 -0.20 12.21
N ARG A 144 12.25 0.17 12.12
CA ARG A 144 11.31 0.15 13.25
C ARG A 144 10.87 -1.29 13.53
N PRO A 145 10.57 -1.63 14.80
CA PRO A 145 10.06 -2.95 15.15
C PRO A 145 8.82 -3.32 14.32
N ALA A 146 8.72 -4.57 13.87
CA ALA A 146 7.63 -5.03 13.01
C ALA A 146 6.26 -4.83 13.66
N ARG A 147 6.16 -4.98 14.98
CA ARG A 147 4.93 -4.70 15.75
C ARG A 147 4.52 -3.23 15.71
N GLU A 148 5.48 -2.31 15.63
CA GLU A 148 5.21 -0.89 15.46
C GLU A 148 4.80 -0.60 14.01
N ALA A 149 5.58 -1.09 13.04
CA ALA A 149 5.31 -0.93 11.63
C ALA A 149 3.92 -1.44 11.22
N ALA A 150 3.51 -2.59 11.75
CA ALA A 150 2.20 -3.20 11.50
C ALA A 150 1.02 -2.30 11.91
N LYS A 151 1.21 -1.30 12.77
CA LYS A 151 0.16 -0.31 13.13
C LYS A 151 -0.26 0.58 11.96
N GLN A 152 0.48 0.55 10.84
CA GLN A 152 0.03 1.15 9.57
C GLN A 152 -1.15 0.40 8.94
N LEU A 153 -1.45 -0.82 9.40
CA LEU A 153 -2.68 -1.55 9.11
C LEU A 153 -3.66 -1.35 10.28
N ALA A 154 -4.40 -0.24 10.27
CA ALA A 154 -5.30 0.11 11.36
C ALA A 154 -6.62 0.69 10.88
N TRP A 155 -7.66 0.55 11.72
CA TRP A 155 -9.01 1.07 11.44
C TRP A 155 -9.02 2.56 11.13
N LYS A 156 -8.17 3.36 11.80
CA LYS A 156 -8.02 4.81 11.53
C LYS A 156 -7.64 5.13 10.07
N TYR A 157 -7.03 4.18 9.36
CA TYR A 157 -6.70 4.30 7.94
C TYR A 157 -7.71 3.61 7.02
N GLY A 158 -8.82 3.08 7.56
CA GLY A 158 -9.84 2.33 6.83
C GLY A 158 -9.50 0.86 6.61
N HIS A 159 -8.50 0.31 7.31
CA HIS A 159 -8.14 -1.10 7.23
C HIS A 159 -9.03 -1.96 8.14
N VAL A 160 -9.52 -3.09 7.62
CA VAL A 160 -10.39 -4.02 8.35
C VAL A 160 -9.76 -5.40 8.42
N LYS A 161 -9.31 -5.80 9.60
CA LYS A 161 -8.61 -7.07 9.83
C LYS A 161 -9.49 -8.31 9.64
N GLN A 162 -10.79 -8.19 9.89
CA GLN A 162 -11.74 -9.30 9.79
C GLN A 162 -12.11 -9.64 8.33
N ALA A 163 -11.69 -8.83 7.36
CA ALA A 163 -11.89 -9.08 5.94
C ALA A 163 -10.71 -9.85 5.33
N LYS A 164 -10.75 -10.12 4.01
CA LYS A 164 -9.64 -10.75 3.27
C LYS A 164 -8.31 -10.00 3.42
N THR A 165 -8.36 -8.75 3.83
CA THR A 165 -7.23 -7.85 4.10
C THR A 165 -6.47 -8.19 5.38
N GLY A 166 -7.07 -8.93 6.32
CA GLY A 166 -6.40 -9.43 7.53
C GLY A 166 -5.25 -10.40 7.26
N LEU A 167 -5.11 -10.87 6.02
CA LEU A 167 -3.95 -11.63 5.58
C LEU A 167 -2.65 -10.81 5.69
N LEU A 168 -2.74 -9.49 5.58
CA LEU A 168 -1.61 -8.58 5.78
C LEU A 168 -1.18 -8.53 7.26
N ASP A 169 -2.13 -8.54 8.20
CA ASP A 169 -1.80 -8.70 9.62
C ASP A 169 -1.14 -10.05 9.90
N ALA A 170 -1.66 -11.12 9.30
CA ALA A 170 -1.15 -12.47 9.49
C ALA A 170 0.31 -12.57 9.00
N PHE A 171 0.64 -11.88 7.91
CA PHE A 171 2.01 -11.78 7.39
C PHE A 171 2.96 -11.14 8.43
N PHE A 172 2.66 -9.96 8.96
CA PHE A 172 3.51 -9.34 9.99
C PHE A 172 3.56 -10.18 11.26
N ALA A 173 2.42 -10.73 11.69
CA ALA A 173 2.34 -11.58 12.88
C ALA A 173 3.20 -12.84 12.78
N ALA A 174 3.40 -13.38 11.58
CA ALA A 174 4.27 -14.53 11.36
C ALA A 174 5.75 -14.20 11.56
N TYR A 175 6.17 -12.96 11.34
CA TYR A 175 7.55 -12.52 11.53
C TYR A 175 7.89 -12.18 12.98
N PHE A 176 6.94 -11.67 13.77
CA PHE A 176 7.17 -11.24 15.15
C PHE A 176 8.01 -12.21 16.03
N PRO A 177 7.74 -13.53 16.10
CA PRO A 177 8.54 -14.43 16.94
C PRO A 177 9.98 -14.66 16.42
N TYR A 178 10.28 -14.30 15.17
CA TYR A 178 11.62 -14.35 14.61
C TYR A 178 12.37 -13.04 14.90
N GLU A 179 11.68 -11.90 14.80
CA GLU A 179 12.19 -10.60 15.27
C GLU A 179 12.55 -10.64 16.77
N ASP A 180 11.67 -11.23 17.60
CA ASP A 180 11.91 -11.39 19.05
C ASP A 180 13.17 -12.24 19.37
N ARG A 181 13.62 -13.06 18.41
CA ARG A 181 14.86 -13.87 18.47
C ARG A 181 16.05 -13.23 17.76
N GLY A 182 15.90 -12.01 17.25
CA GLY A 182 16.96 -11.25 16.59
C GLY A 182 17.19 -11.59 15.12
N MET A 183 16.31 -12.35 14.46
CA MET A 183 16.43 -12.67 13.04
C MET A 183 16.06 -11.45 12.18
N ALA A 184 16.90 -11.08 11.22
CA ALA A 184 16.60 -9.97 10.31
C ALA A 184 15.41 -10.30 9.40
N PHE A 185 14.70 -9.26 8.95
CA PHE A 185 13.49 -9.43 8.16
C PHE A 185 13.75 -10.17 6.85
N PHE A 186 14.80 -9.80 6.11
CA PHE A 186 15.09 -10.46 4.83
C PHE A 186 15.63 -11.88 4.99
N ASP A 187 16.40 -12.19 6.05
CA ASP A 187 16.76 -13.57 6.37
C ASP A 187 15.51 -14.42 6.58
N TRP A 188 14.53 -13.90 7.32
CA TRP A 188 13.25 -14.60 7.51
C TRP A 188 12.47 -14.74 6.20
N VAL A 189 12.43 -13.69 5.37
CA VAL A 189 11.78 -13.73 4.04
C VAL A 189 12.39 -14.82 3.18
N ASP A 190 13.72 -14.95 3.17
CA ASP A 190 14.41 -15.83 2.25
C ASP A 190 14.40 -17.28 2.73
N GLU A 191 14.61 -17.51 4.02
CA GLU A 191 14.82 -18.86 4.57
C GLU A 191 13.55 -19.52 5.10
N ILE A 192 12.59 -18.75 5.64
CA ILE A 192 11.49 -19.29 6.45
C ILE A 192 10.11 -18.96 5.88
N TYR A 193 9.95 -17.74 5.36
CA TYR A 193 8.65 -17.25 4.93
C TYR A 193 8.05 -18.07 3.79
N ASP A 194 6.81 -18.54 3.98
CA ASP A 194 6.01 -19.21 2.97
C ASP A 194 4.64 -18.47 2.81
N PRO A 195 4.45 -17.71 1.72
CA PRO A 195 3.19 -17.00 1.44
C PRO A 195 1.96 -17.92 1.36
N ASP A 196 2.13 -19.15 0.87
CA ASP A 196 1.05 -20.11 0.71
C ASP A 196 0.65 -20.72 2.05
N ALA A 197 1.63 -20.99 2.93
CA ALA A 197 1.36 -21.40 4.31
C ALA A 197 0.56 -20.32 5.06
N ILE A 198 0.98 -19.04 4.99
CA ILE A 198 0.24 -17.95 5.64
C ILE A 198 -1.19 -17.84 5.10
N THR A 199 -1.37 -17.97 3.79
CA THR A 199 -2.68 -17.92 3.15
C THR A 199 -3.58 -19.08 3.59
N ARG A 200 -3.03 -20.29 3.67
CA ARG A 200 -3.75 -21.49 4.14
C ARG A 200 -4.17 -21.35 5.60
N ASP A 201 -3.25 -20.96 6.47
CA ASP A 201 -3.50 -20.84 7.91
C ASP A 201 -4.52 -19.74 8.22
N PHE A 202 -4.46 -18.62 7.51
CA PHE A 202 -5.45 -17.54 7.63
C PHE A 202 -6.85 -18.01 7.24
N LYS A 203 -6.98 -18.73 6.13
CA LYS A 203 -8.27 -19.28 5.69
C LYS A 203 -8.81 -20.28 6.71
N ALA A 204 -7.97 -21.19 7.19
CA ALA A 204 -8.37 -22.20 8.18
C ALA A 204 -8.92 -21.56 9.47
N LYS A 205 -8.22 -20.55 10.00
CA LYS A 205 -8.69 -19.77 11.17
C LYS A 205 -10.02 -19.07 10.90
N GLY A 206 -10.19 -18.46 9.72
CA GLY A 206 -11.44 -17.81 9.33
C GLY A 206 -12.63 -18.76 9.25
N TRP A 207 -12.41 -20.00 8.79
CA TRP A 207 -13.44 -21.05 8.81
C TRP A 207 -13.76 -21.52 10.23
N ALA A 208 -12.74 -21.69 11.08
CA ALA A 208 -12.93 -22.12 12.46
C ALA A 208 -13.79 -21.13 13.26
N VAL A 209 -13.50 -19.83 13.14
CA VAL A 209 -14.28 -18.75 13.79
C VAL A 209 -15.73 -18.76 13.31
N ARG A 210 -15.98 -18.85 12.00
CA ARG A 210 -17.34 -18.93 11.46
C ARG A 210 -18.13 -20.13 11.96
N LEU A 211 -17.46 -21.28 12.08
CA LEU A 211 -18.08 -22.48 12.63
C LEU A 211 -18.43 -22.31 14.11
N THR A 212 -17.53 -21.71 14.91
CA THR A 212 -17.80 -21.44 16.33
C THR A 212 -18.94 -20.44 16.51
N ASP A 213 -18.95 -19.34 15.77
CA ASP A 213 -20.03 -18.34 15.82
C ASP A 213 -21.38 -18.96 15.41
N SER A 214 -21.40 -19.84 14.40
CA SER A 214 -22.64 -20.53 13.97
C SER A 214 -23.16 -21.55 14.98
N ILE A 215 -22.29 -22.10 15.83
CA ILE A 215 -22.68 -23.03 16.90
C ILE A 215 -23.16 -22.26 18.13
N LEU A 216 -22.49 -21.16 18.49
CA LEU A 216 -22.83 -20.32 19.63
C LEU A 216 -24.10 -19.48 19.43
N HIS A 217 -24.49 -19.17 18.19
CA HIS A 217 -25.78 -18.53 17.88
C HIS A 217 -26.96 -19.51 17.74
N ARG A 218 -26.74 -20.79 18.04
CA ARG A 218 -27.78 -21.84 18.04
C ARG A 218 -28.23 -22.27 19.45
N GLU A 219 -27.82 -21.54 20.49
CA GLU A 219 -28.37 -21.60 21.85
C GLU A 219 -29.11 -20.31 22.21
#